data_AF-A0A917QB55-F1
#
_entry.id   AF-A0A917QB55-F1
#
_cell.length_a   1.000
_cell.length_b   1.000
_cell.length_c   1.000
_cell.angle_alpha   90.00
_cell.angle_beta   90.00
_cell.angle_gamma   90.00
#
_symmetry.space_group_name_H-M   'P 1'
#
loop_
_entity.id
_entity.type
_entity.pdbx_description
1 polymer ?
#
loop_
_entity_poly.entity_id
_entity_poly.type
_entity_poly.pdbx_seq_one_letter_code
_entity_poly.pdbx_strand_id
1 'polypeptide(L)'
;MAELDDIGSETAAMMRTMLQMATLVALKSREHGQKDAEARAKAIEAKMKEARELQIREARDAKAKDPRNIELLRGLAHSREIGERSLQRESVGAAIGRTIEGPEIGYDSVERRSAIAAHLQREGVAPDLAEARMLMEIGRGISPEETARRVNPEARRMNDLGRELARERERGTRGIERGR
;
A
#
# COMPACT_ATOMS: atom_id res chain seq x y z
N MET A 1 39.54 16.74 -72.57
CA MET A 1 39.86 16.57 -71.13
C MET A 1 38.66 16.81 -70.22
N ALA A 2 37.60 17.53 -70.62
CA ALA A 2 36.41 17.75 -69.79
C ALA A 2 35.51 16.51 -69.60
N GLU A 3 35.32 15.67 -70.64
CA GLU A 3 34.41 14.51 -70.58
C GLU A 3 34.81 13.41 -69.58
N LEU A 4 36.10 13.30 -69.25
CA LEU A 4 36.59 12.34 -68.24
C LEU A 4 36.21 12.75 -66.81
N ASP A 5 36.07 14.04 -66.56
CA ASP A 5 35.69 14.57 -65.24
C ASP A 5 34.17 14.43 -65.01
N ASP A 6 33.38 14.57 -66.08
CA ASP A 6 31.92 14.38 -66.05
C ASP A 6 31.53 12.93 -65.71
N ILE A 7 32.19 11.94 -66.32
CA ILE A 7 31.98 10.51 -66.01
C ILE A 7 32.32 10.18 -64.55
N GLY A 8 33.40 10.77 -64.02
CA GLY A 8 33.77 10.63 -62.61
C GLY A 8 32.72 11.23 -61.67
N SER A 9 32.20 12.40 -62.03
CA SER A 9 31.17 13.09 -61.26
C SER A 9 29.83 12.35 -61.24
N GLU A 10 29.40 11.78 -62.37
CA GLU A 10 28.19 10.97 -62.50
C GLU A 10 28.31 9.64 -61.75
N THR A 11 29.46 8.97 -61.87
CA THR A 11 29.71 7.72 -61.15
C THR A 11 29.72 7.96 -59.64
N ALA A 12 30.32 9.05 -59.18
CA ALA A 12 30.28 9.45 -57.77
C ALA A 12 28.86 9.81 -57.31
N ALA A 13 28.05 10.45 -58.15
CA ALA A 13 26.65 10.74 -57.87
C ALA A 13 25.83 9.44 -57.74
N MET A 14 26.02 8.48 -58.64
CA MET A 14 25.41 7.14 -58.57
C MET A 14 25.82 6.37 -57.31
N MET A 15 27.10 6.41 -56.93
CA MET A 15 27.54 5.76 -55.69
C MET A 15 26.89 6.40 -54.46
N ARG A 16 26.77 7.73 -54.42
CA ARG A 16 26.10 8.44 -53.32
C ARG A 16 24.62 8.05 -53.21
N THR A 17 23.90 7.98 -54.32
CA THR A 17 22.48 7.58 -54.31
C THR A 17 22.31 6.12 -53.91
N MET A 18 23.17 5.21 -54.40
CA MET A 18 23.15 3.80 -53.96
C MET A 18 23.43 3.66 -52.46
N LEU A 19 24.39 4.40 -51.92
CA LEU A 19 24.67 4.44 -50.48
C LEU A 19 23.47 4.97 -49.67
N GLN A 20 22.80 6.02 -50.15
CA GLN A 20 21.59 6.55 -49.51
C GLN A 20 20.43 5.56 -49.53
N MET A 21 20.23 4.84 -50.64
CA MET A 21 19.23 3.78 -50.70
C MET A 21 19.57 2.62 -49.77
N ALA A 22 20.84 2.21 -49.72
CA ALA A 22 21.29 1.14 -48.82
C ALA A 22 21.09 1.50 -47.34
N THR A 23 21.38 2.75 -46.94
CA THR A 23 21.14 3.20 -45.56
C THR A 23 19.64 3.26 -45.24
N LEU A 24 18.80 3.74 -46.15
CA LEU A 24 17.34 3.72 -45.97
C LEU A 24 16.79 2.29 -45.81
N VAL A 25 17.25 1.34 -46.63
CA VAL A 25 16.85 -0.07 -46.52
C VAL A 25 17.30 -0.68 -45.19
N ALA A 26 18.53 -0.37 -44.74
CA ALA A 26 19.04 -0.84 -43.46
C ALA A 26 18.22 -0.28 -42.28
N LEU A 27 17.90 1.01 -42.30
CA LEU A 27 17.08 1.66 -41.26
C LEU A 27 15.66 1.09 -41.23
N LYS A 28 15.02 0.94 -42.40
CA LYS A 28 13.67 0.37 -42.51
C LYS A 28 13.62 -1.09 -42.03
N SER A 29 14.65 -1.88 -42.36
CA SER A 29 14.75 -3.28 -41.92
C SER A 29 14.93 -3.39 -40.41
N ARG A 30 15.76 -2.51 -39.82
CA ARG A 30 15.93 -2.42 -38.36
C ARG A 30 14.63 -2.02 -37.67
N GLU A 31 13.94 -1.01 -38.17
CA GLU A 31 12.67 -0.54 -37.60
C GLU A 31 11.59 -1.64 -37.65
N HIS A 32 11.49 -2.36 -38.77
CA HIS A 32 10.55 -3.46 -38.90
C HIS A 32 10.90 -4.61 -37.92
N GLY A 33 12.18 -4.99 -37.83
CA GLY A 33 12.62 -6.01 -36.88
C GLY A 33 12.39 -5.62 -35.42
N GLN A 34 12.55 -4.34 -35.07
CA GLN A 34 12.25 -3.82 -33.74
C GLN A 34 10.75 -3.88 -33.43
N LYS A 35 9.90 -3.43 -34.35
CA LYS A 35 8.43 -3.48 -34.19
C LYS A 35 7.92 -4.91 -34.02
N ASP A 36 8.46 -5.86 -34.79
CA ASP A 36 8.09 -7.27 -34.68
C ASP A 36 8.54 -7.88 -33.35
N ALA A 37 9.73 -7.52 -32.87
CA ALA A 37 10.22 -7.94 -31.56
C ALA A 37 9.35 -7.38 -30.42
N GLU A 38 9.00 -6.10 -30.47
CA GLU A 38 8.11 -5.45 -29.50
C GLU A 38 6.70 -6.07 -29.52
N ALA A 39 6.15 -6.36 -30.71
CA ALA A 39 4.86 -7.02 -30.84
C ALA A 39 4.87 -8.43 -30.23
N ARG A 40 5.93 -9.21 -30.46
CA ARG A 40 6.11 -10.54 -29.86
C ARG A 40 6.25 -10.46 -28.33
N ALA A 41 7.04 -9.52 -27.83
CA ALA A 41 7.19 -9.31 -26.39
C ALA A 41 5.84 -8.96 -25.73
N LYS A 42 5.07 -8.06 -26.34
CA LYS A 42 3.73 -7.69 -25.87
C LYS A 42 2.75 -8.86 -25.91
N ALA A 43 2.80 -9.71 -26.94
CA ALA A 43 1.97 -10.90 -27.02
C ALA A 43 2.31 -11.92 -25.92
N ILE A 44 3.60 -12.11 -25.61
CA ILE A 44 4.03 -12.99 -24.52
C ILE A 44 3.61 -12.42 -23.16
N GLU A 45 3.80 -11.12 -22.94
CA GLU A 45 3.38 -10.45 -21.71
C GLU A 45 1.87 -10.57 -21.49
N ALA A 46 1.06 -10.35 -22.54
CA ALA A 46 -0.39 -10.52 -22.47
C ALA A 46 -0.78 -11.95 -22.08
N LYS A 47 -0.15 -12.96 -22.70
CA LYS A 47 -0.38 -14.37 -22.36
C LYS A 47 0.02 -14.71 -20.93
N MET A 48 1.15 -14.18 -20.44
CA MET A 48 1.57 -14.39 -19.06
C MET A 48 0.61 -13.74 -18.07
N LYS A 49 0.08 -12.55 -18.40
CA LYS A 49 -0.92 -11.87 -17.57
C LYS A 49 -2.23 -12.66 -17.51
N GLU A 50 -2.72 -13.13 -18.64
CA GLU A 50 -3.94 -13.94 -18.73
C GLU A 50 -3.79 -15.25 -17.94
N ALA A 51 -2.66 -15.95 -18.08
CA ALA A 51 -2.39 -17.17 -17.32
C ALA A 51 -2.37 -16.91 -15.80
N ARG A 52 -1.77 -15.81 -15.34
CA ARG A 52 -1.78 -15.43 -13.91
C ARG A 52 -3.19 -15.10 -13.43
N GLU A 53 -3.98 -14.38 -14.22
CA GLU A 53 -5.35 -14.05 -13.84
C GLU A 53 -6.21 -15.30 -13.71
N LEU A 54 -6.07 -16.24 -14.65
CA LEU A 54 -6.76 -17.52 -14.63
C LEU A 54 -6.38 -18.35 -13.39
N GLN A 55 -5.09 -18.42 -13.05
CA GLN A 55 -4.63 -19.07 -11.82
C GLN A 55 -5.20 -18.43 -10.55
N ILE A 56 -5.30 -17.10 -10.50
CA ILE A 56 -5.89 -16.39 -9.36
C ILE A 56 -7.38 -16.72 -9.25
N ARG A 57 -8.10 -16.79 -10.37
CA ARG A 57 -9.52 -17.18 -10.37
C ARG A 57 -9.68 -18.62 -9.88
N GLU A 58 -8.91 -19.57 -10.42
CA GLU A 58 -8.95 -20.97 -9.98
C GLU A 58 -8.61 -21.12 -8.49
N ALA A 59 -7.60 -20.38 -8.00
CA ALA A 59 -7.22 -20.40 -6.59
C ALA A 59 -8.33 -19.80 -5.69
N ARG A 60 -9.05 -18.78 -6.16
CA ARG A 60 -10.21 -18.22 -5.45
C ARG A 60 -11.36 -19.21 -5.41
N ASP A 61 -11.66 -19.86 -6.53
CA ASP A 61 -12.73 -20.86 -6.61
C ASP A 61 -12.42 -22.09 -5.76
N ALA A 62 -11.16 -22.53 -5.71
CA ALA A 62 -10.71 -23.60 -4.83
C ALA A 62 -10.87 -23.22 -3.36
N LYS A 63 -10.48 -22.00 -2.97
CA LYS A 63 -10.67 -21.49 -1.60
C LYS A 63 -12.14 -21.33 -1.23
N ALA A 64 -13.00 -20.93 -2.17
CA ALA A 64 -14.43 -20.79 -1.93
C ALA A 64 -15.12 -22.15 -1.73
N LYS A 65 -14.61 -23.21 -2.39
CA LYS A 65 -15.10 -24.59 -2.28
C LYS A 65 -14.53 -25.36 -1.07
N ASP A 66 -13.60 -24.77 -0.32
CA ASP A 66 -13.02 -25.41 0.87
C ASP A 66 -14.13 -25.64 1.91
N PRO A 67 -14.36 -26.89 2.37
CA PRO A 67 -15.39 -27.20 3.37
C PRO A 67 -15.25 -26.35 4.64
N ARG A 68 -14.02 -26.01 5.05
CA ARG A 68 -13.77 -25.17 6.22
C ARG A 68 -14.26 -23.75 6.03
N ASN A 69 -14.07 -23.17 4.84
CA ASN A 69 -14.60 -21.84 4.54
C ASN A 69 -16.11 -21.82 4.43
N ILE A 70 -16.71 -22.89 3.89
CA ILE A 70 -18.17 -23.03 3.81
C ILE A 70 -18.78 -23.11 5.21
N GLU A 71 -18.16 -23.87 6.12
CA GLU A 71 -18.59 -23.94 7.52
C GLU A 71 -18.42 -22.59 8.25
N LEU A 72 -17.32 -21.88 8.02
CA LEU A 72 -17.11 -20.53 8.57
C LEU A 72 -18.16 -19.53 8.05
N LEU A 73 -18.45 -19.55 6.74
CA LEU A 73 -19.52 -18.74 6.14
C LEU A 73 -20.88 -19.07 6.73
N ARG A 74 -21.18 -20.35 6.95
CA ARG A 74 -22.42 -20.81 7.60
C ARG A 74 -22.50 -20.36 9.06
N GLY A 75 -21.40 -20.43 9.80
CA GLY A 75 -21.30 -19.96 11.18
C GLY A 75 -21.49 -18.45 11.30
N LEU A 76 -20.94 -17.67 10.36
CA LEU A 76 -21.12 -16.22 10.28
C LEU A 76 -22.57 -15.83 9.93
N ALA A 77 -23.18 -16.53 8.96
CA ALA A 77 -24.59 -16.32 8.62
C ALA A 77 -25.51 -16.60 9.82
N HIS A 78 -25.27 -17.70 10.54
CA HIS A 78 -26.02 -18.04 11.74
C HIS A 78 -25.79 -17.03 12.88
N SER A 79 -24.57 -16.56 13.06
CA SER A 79 -24.24 -15.53 14.07
C SER A 79 -24.90 -14.18 13.75
N ARG A 80 -25.02 -13.83 12.46
CA ARG A 80 -25.71 -12.61 12.00
C ARG A 80 -27.21 -12.66 12.26
N GLU A 81 -27.86 -13.80 12.02
CA GLU A 81 -29.28 -13.98 12.34
C GLU A 81 -29.57 -13.86 13.84
N ILE A 82 -28.66 -14.34 14.69
CA ILE A 82 -28.77 -14.18 16.15
C ILE A 82 -28.57 -12.70 16.54
N GLY A 83 -27.60 -12.02 15.93
CA GLY A 83 -27.33 -10.60 16.14
C GLY A 83 -28.48 -9.67 15.69
N GLU A 84 -29.12 -9.96 14.55
CA GLU A 84 -30.25 -9.18 14.04
C GLU A 84 -31.53 -9.36 14.89
N ARG A 85 -31.75 -10.58 15.43
CA ARG A 85 -32.84 -10.81 16.40
C ARG A 85 -32.60 -10.13 17.75
N SER A 86 -31.35 -9.99 18.19
CA SER A 86 -31.03 -9.21 19.40
C SER A 86 -31.18 -7.69 19.18
N LEU A 87 -30.87 -7.17 17.99
CA LEU A 87 -31.00 -5.74 17.67
C LEU A 87 -32.44 -5.29 17.45
N GLN A 88 -33.33 -6.16 16.96
CA GLN A 88 -34.76 -5.85 16.80
C GLN A 88 -35.52 -5.76 18.12
N ARG A 89 -34.98 -6.32 19.21
CA ARG A 89 -35.62 -6.26 20.55
C ARG A 89 -35.27 -4.99 21.33
N GLU A 90 -34.31 -4.19 20.86
CA GLU A 90 -33.83 -2.97 21.52
C GLU A 90 -34.16 -1.67 20.76
N SER A 91 -34.94 -1.72 19.68
CA SER A 91 -35.22 -0.54 18.84
C SER A 91 -36.35 0.38 19.36
N VAL A 92 -36.44 0.57 20.68
CA VAL A 92 -37.21 1.66 21.29
C VAL A 92 -36.26 2.47 22.18
N GLY A 93 -35.55 3.41 21.56
CA GLY A 93 -34.79 4.44 22.25
C GLY A 93 -33.31 4.46 21.90
N ALA A 94 -32.94 5.34 20.97
CA ALA A 94 -31.81 6.27 21.09
C ALA A 94 -31.36 6.73 19.71
N ALA A 95 -31.83 7.92 19.32
CA ALA A 95 -31.01 8.83 18.55
C ALA A 95 -29.84 9.30 19.42
N ILE A 96 -28.73 9.72 18.77
CA ILE A 96 -27.54 10.44 19.29
C ILE A 96 -26.28 9.57 19.41
N GLY A 97 -25.23 9.96 18.64
CA GLY A 97 -23.82 9.82 19.00
C GLY A 97 -23.28 8.40 19.20
N ARG A 98 -22.93 7.71 18.11
CA ARG A 98 -22.18 6.44 18.21
C ARG A 98 -20.68 6.71 18.40
N THR A 99 -20.30 7.25 19.56
CA THR A 99 -19.01 6.91 20.17
C THR A 99 -19.13 5.46 20.63
N ILE A 100 -18.55 4.54 19.88
CA ILE A 100 -18.49 3.12 20.27
C ILE A 100 -17.42 3.01 21.37
N GLU A 101 -17.79 3.36 22.60
CA GLU A 101 -17.12 2.87 23.81
C GLU A 101 -17.61 1.45 24.09
N GLY A 102 -17.30 0.53 23.17
CA GLY A 102 -17.24 -0.88 23.53
C GLY A 102 -15.91 -1.13 24.23
N PRO A 103 -15.77 -2.17 25.08
CA PRO A 103 -14.47 -2.51 25.64
C PRO A 103 -13.51 -2.74 24.47
N GLU A 104 -12.51 -1.87 24.35
CA GLU A 104 -11.40 -2.00 23.41
C GLU A 104 -10.64 -3.27 23.77
N ILE A 105 -11.13 -4.42 23.30
CA ILE A 105 -10.36 -5.65 23.30
C ILE A 105 -9.30 -5.47 22.21
N GLY A 106 -8.27 -4.69 22.57
CA GLY A 106 -7.12 -4.39 21.75
C GLY A 106 -6.29 -5.65 21.53
N TYR A 107 -6.70 -6.45 20.55
CA TYR A 107 -5.90 -7.54 20.05
C TYR A 107 -4.77 -6.99 19.20
N ASP A 108 -3.68 -6.66 19.89
CA ASP A 108 -2.41 -6.27 19.32
C ASP A 108 -1.53 -7.52 19.16
N SER A 109 -1.66 -8.22 18.03
CA SER A 109 -0.78 -9.33 17.68
C SER A 109 0.46 -8.84 16.92
N VAL A 110 1.59 -9.52 17.12
CA VAL A 110 2.84 -9.24 16.38
C VAL A 110 2.61 -9.34 14.86
N GLU A 111 1.78 -10.31 14.45
CA GLU A 111 1.37 -10.49 13.06
C GLU A 111 0.63 -9.25 12.53
N ARG A 112 -0.29 -8.68 13.31
CA ARG A 112 -1.03 -7.46 12.95
C ARG A 112 -0.10 -6.25 12.80
N ARG A 113 0.86 -6.07 13.71
CA ARG A 113 1.87 -4.98 13.60
C ARG A 113 2.71 -5.11 12.34
N SER A 114 3.15 -6.33 12.02
CA SER A 114 3.96 -6.59 10.83
C SER A 114 3.17 -6.38 9.52
N ALA A 115 1.89 -6.75 9.50
CA ALA A 115 1.00 -6.55 8.36
C ALA A 115 0.74 -5.05 8.10
N ILE A 116 0.49 -4.27 9.16
CA ILE A 116 0.30 -2.82 9.07
C ILE A 116 1.59 -2.13 8.60
N ALA A 117 2.75 -2.49 9.17
CA ALA A 117 4.03 -1.94 8.75
C ALA A 117 4.33 -2.23 7.27
N ALA A 118 4.08 -3.47 6.82
CA ALA A 118 4.26 -3.85 5.43
C ALA A 118 3.29 -3.12 4.49
N HIS A 119 2.06 -2.85 4.94
CA HIS A 119 1.08 -2.07 4.19
C HIS A 119 1.52 -0.61 4.03
N LEU A 120 1.91 0.05 5.13
CA LEU A 120 2.37 1.44 5.13
C LEU A 120 3.66 1.63 4.31
N GLN A 121 4.54 0.62 4.29
CA GLN A 121 5.72 0.62 3.45
C GLN A 121 5.37 0.52 1.95
N ARG A 122 4.35 -0.27 1.58
CA ARG A 122 3.85 -0.34 0.19
C ARG A 122 3.21 0.97 -0.26
N GLU A 123 2.61 1.72 0.66
CA GLU A 123 2.04 3.05 0.39
C GLU A 123 3.09 4.17 0.34
N GLY A 124 4.38 3.86 0.59
CA GLY A 124 5.46 4.85 0.54
C GLY A 124 5.46 5.83 1.71
N VAL A 125 4.85 5.47 2.84
CA VAL A 125 4.82 6.31 4.04
C VAL A 125 6.22 6.31 4.69
N ALA A 126 6.73 7.50 5.02
CA ALA A 126 7.98 7.65 5.75
C ALA A 126 7.93 6.92 7.10
N PRO A 127 9.03 6.29 7.56
CA PRO A 127 9.02 5.43 8.76
C PRO A 127 8.54 6.15 10.03
N ASP A 128 8.86 7.44 10.15
CA ASP A 128 8.45 8.28 11.29
C ASP A 128 6.92 8.49 11.33
N LEU A 129 6.27 8.56 10.16
CA LEU A 129 4.81 8.68 10.04
C LEU A 129 4.12 7.32 10.09
N ALA A 130 4.83 6.26 9.71
CA ALA A 130 4.32 4.90 9.76
C ALA A 130 4.08 4.44 11.21
N GLU A 131 4.96 4.81 12.15
CA GLU A 131 4.77 4.51 13.57
C GLU A 131 3.51 5.19 14.14
N ALA A 132 3.29 6.46 13.82
CA ALA A 132 2.09 7.19 14.23
C ALA A 132 0.81 6.56 13.68
N ARG A 133 0.79 6.20 12.39
CA ARG A 133 -0.36 5.53 11.76
C ARG A 133 -0.60 4.14 12.30
N MET A 134 0.47 3.37 12.53
CA MET A 134 0.39 2.06 13.15
C MET A 134 -0.22 2.16 14.57
N LEU A 135 0.16 3.16 15.36
CA LEU A 135 -0.42 3.38 16.69
C LEU A 135 -1.91 3.76 16.64
N MET A 136 -2.33 4.56 15.64
CA MET A 136 -3.73 4.88 15.40
C MET A 136 -4.53 3.64 14.98
N GLU A 137 -4.01 2.84 14.05
CA GLU A 137 -4.67 1.62 13.56
C GLU A 137 -4.72 0.50 14.60
N ILE A 138 -3.82 0.49 15.59
CA ILE A 138 -3.83 -0.45 16.73
C ILE A 138 -4.89 -0.09 17.78
N GLY A 139 -5.55 1.07 17.67
CA GLY A 139 -6.68 1.40 18.52
C GLY A 139 -6.29 1.61 19.98
N ARG A 140 -5.07 2.06 20.24
CA ARG A 140 -4.81 2.81 21.48
C ARG A 140 -5.38 4.20 21.18
N GLY A 141 -6.52 4.60 21.74
CA GLY A 141 -7.26 5.85 21.48
C GLY A 141 -6.48 7.16 21.67
N ILE A 142 -5.33 7.30 21.01
CA ILE A 142 -4.43 8.42 21.02
C ILE A 142 -4.87 9.32 19.87
N SER A 143 -5.20 10.57 20.19
CA SER A 143 -5.63 11.53 19.17
C SER A 143 -4.50 11.74 18.13
N PRO A 144 -4.83 12.07 16.87
CA PRO A 144 -3.83 12.35 15.83
C PRO A 144 -2.76 13.36 16.29
N GLU A 145 -3.19 14.31 17.13
CA GLU A 145 -2.35 15.34 17.74
C GLU A 145 -1.39 14.76 18.78
N GLU A 146 -1.83 13.82 19.61
CA GLU A 146 -0.96 13.11 20.56
C GLU A 146 0.03 12.17 19.86
N THR A 147 -0.32 11.55 18.74
CA THR A 147 0.63 10.76 17.94
C THR A 147 1.72 11.65 17.33
N ALA A 148 1.38 12.83 16.81
CA ALA A 148 2.36 13.79 16.30
C ALA A 148 3.31 14.29 17.41
N ARG A 149 2.77 14.54 18.62
CA ARG A 149 3.56 14.90 19.81
C ARG A 149 4.47 13.76 20.28
N ARG A 150 4.10 12.51 20.06
CA ARG A 150 4.96 11.36 20.36
C ARG A 150 6.02 11.12 19.31
N VAL A 151 5.85 11.49 18.05
CA VAL A 151 6.91 11.32 17.04
C VAL A 151 8.00 12.39 17.19
N ASN A 152 7.65 13.59 17.67
CA ASN A 152 8.62 14.66 17.89
C ASN A 152 9.48 14.41 19.16
N PRO A 153 10.82 14.23 19.05
CA PRO A 153 11.69 13.96 20.19
C PRO A 153 11.75 15.11 21.20
N GLU A 154 11.51 16.35 20.78
CA GLU A 154 11.45 17.51 21.68
C GLU A 154 10.17 17.51 22.53
N ALA A 155 9.04 17.09 21.95
CA ALA A 155 7.77 16.98 22.66
C ALA A 155 7.73 15.78 23.63
N ARG A 156 8.52 14.72 23.40
CA ARG A 156 8.76 13.65 24.39
C ARG A 156 9.44 14.19 25.64
N ARG A 157 10.55 14.92 25.47
CA ARG A 157 11.34 15.50 26.58
C ARG A 157 10.51 16.46 27.44
N MET A 158 9.66 17.29 26.83
CA MET A 158 8.77 18.18 27.57
C MET A 158 7.69 17.45 28.38
N ASN A 159 7.14 16.35 27.86
CA ASN A 159 6.12 15.57 28.57
C ASN A 159 6.70 14.80 29.77
N ASP A 160 7.91 14.26 29.62
CA ASP A 160 8.59 13.56 30.71
C ASP A 160 8.90 14.53 31.87
N LEU A 161 9.42 15.73 31.54
CA LEU A 161 9.62 16.81 32.51
C LEU A 161 8.31 17.26 33.17
N GLY A 162 7.22 17.38 32.41
CA GLY A 162 5.91 17.76 32.93
C GLY A 162 5.31 16.70 33.87
N ARG A 163 5.50 15.41 33.56
CA ARG A 163 5.09 14.29 34.43
C ARG A 163 5.93 14.22 35.70
N GLU A 164 7.23 14.49 35.63
CA GLU A 164 8.10 14.55 36.80
C GLU A 164 7.71 15.69 37.74
N LEU A 165 7.49 16.89 37.21
CA LEU A 165 7.00 18.04 38.00
C LEU A 165 5.63 17.78 38.64
N ALA A 166 4.72 17.10 37.94
CA ALA A 166 3.41 16.73 38.50
C ALA A 166 3.55 15.74 39.67
N ARG A 167 4.42 14.73 39.54
CA ARG A 167 4.71 13.77 40.61
C ARG A 167 5.43 14.43 41.79
N GLU A 168 6.30 15.41 41.53
CA GLU A 168 7.00 16.15 42.57
C GLU A 168 6.04 17.06 43.37
N ARG A 169 5.09 17.70 42.69
CA ARG A 169 3.99 18.45 43.34
C ARG A 169 3.08 17.54 44.18
N GLU A 170 2.74 16.35 43.70
CA GLU A 170 1.96 15.38 44.49
C GLU A 170 2.70 14.83 45.72
N ARG A 171 4.03 14.68 45.62
CA ARG A 171 4.86 14.30 46.78
C ARG A 171 4.97 15.43 47.80
N GLY A 172 5.02 16.68 47.34
CA GLY A 172 5.04 17.86 48.19
C GLY A 172 3.74 18.06 48.99
N THR A 173 2.58 17.75 48.40
CA THR A 173 1.28 17.91 49.09
C THR A 173 0.98 16.78 50.08
N ARG A 174 1.31 15.52 49.75
CA ARG A 174 1.09 14.38 50.68
C ARG A 174 2.09 14.32 51.85
N GLY A 175 3.21 15.03 51.77
CA GLY A 175 4.24 15.09 52.83
C GLY A 175 3.92 16.02 53.99
N ILE A 176 2.95 16.93 53.85
CA ILE A 176 2.62 17.94 54.88
C ILE A 176 1.55 17.43 55.87
N GLU A 177 0.75 16.43 55.50
CA GLU A 177 -0.40 15.97 56.31
C GLU A 177 -0.10 14.83 57.31
N ARG A 178 1.17 14.39 57.46
CA ARG A 178 1.55 13.35 58.44
C ARG A 178 2.52 13.81 59.53
N GLY A 179 2.58 15.10 59.79
CA GLY A 179 3.54 15.67 60.73
C GLY A 179 3.00 16.84 61.55
N ARG A 180 1.85 16.67 62.20
CA ARG A 180 1.45 17.39 63.42
C ARG A 180 0.55 16.53 64.28
#